data_AF-A0A9W4MFC5-F1
#
_entry.id   AF-A0A9W4MFC5-F1
#
_cell.length_a   1.000
_cell.length_b   1.000
_cell.length_c   1.000
_cell.angle_alpha   90.00
_cell.angle_beta   90.00
_cell.angle_gamma   90.00
#
_symmetry.space_group_name_H-M   'P 1'
#
loop_
_entity.id
_entity.type
_entity.pdbx_description
1 polymer ?
#
loop_
_entity_poly.entity_id
_entity_poly.type
_entity_poly.pdbx_seq_one_letter_code
_entity_poly.pdbx_strand_id
1 'polypeptide(L)'
;MKPCAYYPTPYGVTIPVFLDPDDPENFWHDIDGCMTMAAIHGKKARARCRKAIRGAMGKGGVPLDLLLEHGGRKVPRVALCRPERSVYKATLGGVGIDEILENWVTLALDHPSWDERAEGLLNVIEGNLTWSKDWDAPPEVCALGIAHLLTAAIEHLTEEHIDCLEAAALYALTLHPQWVNAAVEWLSPFSETWFADWIADRPAYRELAQFLPG
;
A
#
# COMPACT_ATOMS: atom_id res chain seq x y z
N MET A 1 -27.39 3.31 10.62
CA MET A 1 -27.59 2.64 9.31
C MET A 1 -26.60 1.48 9.23
N LYS A 2 -26.97 0.34 8.64
CA LYS A 2 -26.04 -0.79 8.47
C LYS A 2 -25.22 -0.57 7.18
N PRO A 3 -23.91 -0.85 7.15
CA PRO A 3 -23.12 -0.78 5.92
C PRO A 3 -23.64 -1.76 4.85
N CYS A 4 -23.62 -1.34 3.60
CA CYS A 4 -23.95 -2.17 2.44
C CYS A 4 -22.71 -2.81 1.80
N ALA A 5 -21.54 -2.18 1.94
CA ALA A 5 -20.25 -2.68 1.47
C ALA A 5 -19.10 -2.05 2.29
N TYR A 6 -17.86 -2.41 1.94
CA TYR A 6 -16.64 -1.79 2.44
C TYR A 6 -15.78 -1.36 1.26
N TYR A 7 -15.09 -0.24 1.43
CA TYR A 7 -14.20 0.34 0.42
C TYR A 7 -12.75 0.33 0.94
N PRO A 8 -11.78 -0.26 0.21
CA PRO A 8 -10.37 -0.19 0.58
C PRO A 8 -9.85 1.23 0.34
N THR A 9 -9.32 1.85 1.39
CA THR A 9 -8.75 3.19 1.28
C THR A 9 -7.29 3.14 0.83
N PRO A 10 -6.76 4.23 0.28
CA PRO A 10 -5.32 4.36 -0.02
C PRO A 10 -4.37 4.18 1.17
N TYR A 11 -4.87 4.09 2.40
CA TYR A 11 -4.09 4.07 3.63
C TYR A 11 -4.10 2.69 4.33
N GLY A 12 -4.42 1.62 3.60
CA GLY A 12 -4.39 0.24 4.08
C GLY A 12 -5.44 -0.12 5.13
N VAL A 13 -6.56 0.61 5.14
CA VAL A 13 -7.73 0.30 5.96
C VAL A 13 -8.99 0.33 5.10
N THR A 14 -9.99 -0.47 5.47
CA THR A 14 -11.31 -0.44 4.83
C THR A 14 -12.28 0.46 5.59
N ILE A 15 -13.13 1.19 4.87
CA ILE A 15 -14.18 2.02 5.46
C ILE A 15 -15.57 1.53 5.03
N PRO A 16 -16.59 1.66 5.90
CA PRO A 16 -17.95 1.27 5.54
C PRO A 16 -18.53 2.19 4.47
N VAL A 17 -19.33 1.60 3.58
CA VAL A 17 -20.16 2.28 2.58
C VAL A 17 -21.61 2.12 2.98
N PHE A 18 -22.38 3.19 2.86
CA PHE A 18 -23.81 3.25 3.16
C PHE A 18 -24.59 3.66 1.92
N LEU A 19 -25.77 3.10 1.73
CA LEU A 19 -26.72 3.58 0.71
C LEU A 19 -27.40 4.84 1.21
N ASP A 20 -27.54 5.83 0.33
CA ASP A 20 -28.41 6.96 0.59
C ASP A 20 -29.88 6.46 0.61
N PRO A 21 -30.62 6.66 1.72
CA PRO A 21 -32.00 6.18 1.83
C PRO A 21 -32.96 6.95 0.92
N ASP A 22 -32.59 8.16 0.48
CA ASP A 22 -33.40 9.02 -0.37
C ASP A 22 -33.01 8.88 -1.86
N ASP A 23 -31.81 8.39 -2.16
CA ASP A 23 -31.31 8.11 -3.52
C ASP A 23 -30.48 6.81 -3.58
N PRO A 24 -31.09 5.67 -3.95
CA PRO A 24 -30.41 4.37 -3.98
C PRO A 24 -29.20 4.26 -4.92
N GLU A 25 -29.02 5.21 -5.84
CA GLU A 25 -27.86 5.27 -6.74
C GLU A 25 -26.66 6.01 -6.11
N ASN A 26 -26.85 6.64 -4.95
CA ASN A 26 -25.79 7.35 -4.22
C ASN A 26 -25.27 6.55 -3.03
N PHE A 27 -23.96 6.65 -2.83
CA PHE A 27 -23.24 6.01 -1.72
C PHE A 27 -22.56 7.05 -0.84
N TRP A 28 -22.69 6.87 0.48
CA TRP A 28 -22.11 7.76 1.47
C TRP A 28 -21.13 7.02 2.38
N HIS A 29 -20.17 7.77 2.92
CA HIS A 29 -19.36 7.34 4.05
C HIS A 29 -19.81 8.11 5.30
N ASP A 30 -19.63 7.49 6.47
CA ASP A 30 -19.78 8.23 7.71
C ASP A 30 -18.64 9.26 7.89
N ILE A 31 -18.77 10.11 8.91
CA ILE A 31 -17.77 11.17 9.21
C ILE A 31 -16.38 10.57 9.42
N ASP A 32 -16.29 9.37 10.01
CA ASP A 32 -15.01 8.71 10.24
C ASP A 32 -14.38 8.19 8.94
N GLY A 33 -15.18 7.65 8.02
CA GLY A 33 -14.77 7.28 6.68
C GLY A 33 -14.30 8.48 5.86
N CYS A 34 -15.03 9.61 5.89
CA CYS A 34 -14.63 10.84 5.23
C CYS A 34 -13.28 11.38 5.76
N MET A 35 -13.08 11.36 7.08
CA MET A 35 -11.80 11.75 7.69
C MET A 35 -10.66 10.82 7.27
N THR A 36 -10.91 9.51 7.17
CA THR A 36 -9.92 8.54 6.68
C THR A 36 -9.57 8.80 5.21
N MET A 37 -10.55 9.02 4.33
CA MET A 37 -10.30 9.35 2.91
C MET A 37 -9.50 10.63 2.74
N ALA A 38 -9.64 11.58 3.67
CA ALA A 38 -8.84 12.79 3.74
C ALA A 38 -7.52 12.63 4.52
N ALA A 39 -7.05 11.40 4.78
CA ALA A 39 -5.80 11.11 5.49
C ALA A 39 -5.72 11.60 6.96
N ILE A 40 -6.83 11.95 7.60
CA ILE A 40 -6.82 12.47 8.98
C ILE A 40 -6.59 11.33 9.96
N HIS A 41 -5.36 11.25 10.46
CA HIS A 41 -4.90 10.25 11.42
C HIS A 41 -4.87 10.77 12.87
N GLY A 42 -5.02 9.85 13.82
CA GLY A 42 -4.82 10.13 15.24
C GLY A 42 -6.04 10.72 15.96
N LYS A 43 -6.23 10.30 17.22
CA LYS A 43 -7.42 10.65 18.04
C LYS A 43 -7.62 12.16 18.20
N LYS A 44 -6.55 12.92 18.41
CA LYS A 44 -6.63 14.38 18.63
C LYS A 44 -7.05 15.15 17.38
N ALA A 45 -6.49 14.82 16.20
CA ALA A 45 -6.84 15.49 14.95
C ALA A 45 -8.27 15.17 14.54
N ARG A 46 -8.66 13.88 14.61
CA ARG A 46 -10.03 13.43 14.32
C ARG A 46 -11.06 14.09 15.24
N ALA A 47 -10.76 14.25 16.54
CA ALA A 47 -11.65 14.95 17.46
C ALA A 47 -11.86 16.43 17.11
N ARG A 48 -10.79 17.14 16.70
CA ARG A 48 -10.89 18.54 16.24
C ARG A 48 -11.72 18.65 14.97
N CYS A 49 -11.43 17.82 13.97
CA CYS A 49 -12.14 17.80 12.70
C CYS A 49 -13.63 17.50 12.90
N ARG A 50 -13.97 16.51 13.73
CA ARG A 50 -15.36 16.16 14.06
C ARG A 50 -16.13 17.33 14.69
N LYS A 51 -15.47 18.11 15.55
CA LYS A 51 -16.08 19.32 16.16
C LYS A 51 -16.40 20.36 15.09
N ALA A 52 -15.49 20.57 14.14
CA ALA A 52 -15.69 21.53 13.05
C ALA A 52 -16.80 21.10 12.09
N ILE A 53 -16.82 19.83 11.69
CA ILE A 53 -17.88 19.25 10.84
C ILE A 53 -19.26 19.47 11.47
N ARG A 54 -19.42 19.16 12.76
CA ARG A 54 -20.69 19.39 13.47
C ARG A 54 -21.11 20.86 13.52
N GLY A 55 -20.16 21.79 13.56
CA GLY A 55 -20.43 23.23 13.54
C GLY A 55 -20.77 23.77 12.15
N ALA A 56 -20.32 23.10 11.09
CA ALA A 56 -20.50 23.49 9.69
C ALA A 56 -21.69 22.78 9.00
N MET A 57 -22.24 21.73 9.60
CA MET A 57 -23.34 20.95 9.01
C MET A 57 -24.64 21.77 8.93
N GLY A 58 -24.86 22.42 7.78
CA GLY A 58 -26.19 22.56 7.17
C GLY A 58 -26.62 21.25 6.53
N LYS A 59 -27.80 21.18 5.88
CA LYS A 59 -28.37 19.97 5.25
C LYS A 59 -27.57 19.39 4.06
N GLY A 60 -26.25 19.55 4.01
CA GLY A 60 -25.37 19.08 2.93
C GLY A 60 -24.23 18.19 3.45
N GLY A 61 -23.47 17.60 2.51
CA GLY A 61 -22.29 16.79 2.79
C GLY A 61 -21.12 17.60 3.36
N VAL A 62 -20.06 16.89 3.77
CA VAL A 62 -18.84 17.51 4.31
C VAL A 62 -17.94 17.98 3.14
N PRO A 63 -17.66 19.28 2.99
CA PRO A 63 -16.78 19.74 1.92
C PRO A 63 -15.33 19.31 2.19
N LEU A 64 -14.61 18.92 1.13
CA LEU A 64 -13.20 18.51 1.24
C LEU A 64 -12.33 19.60 1.85
N ASP A 65 -12.58 20.87 1.52
CA ASP A 65 -11.80 22.01 2.04
C ASP A 65 -11.82 22.08 3.58
N LEU A 66 -12.97 21.77 4.20
CA LEU A 66 -13.06 21.70 5.66
C LEU A 66 -12.19 20.58 6.25
N LEU A 67 -12.08 19.45 5.56
CA LEU A 67 -11.19 18.35 5.98
C LEU A 67 -9.72 18.79 5.85
N LEU A 68 -9.36 19.48 4.76
CA LEU A 68 -8.00 19.98 4.53
C LEU A 68 -7.56 21.01 5.59
N GLU A 69 -8.45 21.92 6.01
CA GLU A 69 -8.19 22.88 7.10
C GLU A 69 -7.88 22.21 8.44
N HIS A 70 -8.31 20.96 8.62
CA HIS A 70 -8.14 20.21 9.86
C HIS A 70 -7.09 19.10 9.79
N GLY A 71 -6.10 19.27 8.90
CA GLY A 71 -4.96 18.37 8.75
C GLY A 71 -5.22 17.24 7.76
N GLY A 72 -6.32 17.31 7.00
CA GLY A 72 -6.56 16.43 5.89
C GLY A 72 -5.62 16.71 4.72
N ARG A 73 -5.47 15.72 3.85
CA ARG A 73 -4.65 15.78 2.65
C ARG A 73 -5.34 15.08 1.49
N LYS A 74 -5.03 15.52 0.27
CA LYS A 74 -5.34 14.75 -0.93
C LYS A 74 -4.39 13.56 -0.99
N VAL A 75 -4.90 12.41 -1.44
CA VAL A 75 -4.10 11.21 -1.70
C VAL A 75 -3.03 11.57 -2.74
N PRO A 76 -1.74 11.40 -2.44
CA PRO A 76 -0.68 11.64 -3.41
C PRO A 76 -0.81 10.69 -4.60
N ARG A 77 -0.44 11.17 -5.78
CA ARG A 77 -0.24 10.33 -6.98
C ARG A 77 1.17 10.59 -7.48
N VAL A 78 2.07 9.64 -7.22
CA VAL A 78 3.49 9.76 -7.60
C VAL A 78 3.71 8.92 -8.85
N ALA A 79 4.33 9.50 -9.88
CA ALA A 79 4.53 8.80 -11.15
C ALA A 79 5.52 7.62 -11.00
N LEU A 80 5.21 6.50 -11.65
CA LEU A 80 6.07 5.32 -11.75
C LEU A 80 6.76 5.28 -13.11
N CYS A 81 8.01 5.72 -13.15
CA CYS A 81 8.83 5.62 -14.35
C CYS A 81 9.22 4.16 -14.61
N ARG A 82 9.05 3.70 -15.85
CA ARG A 82 9.50 2.36 -16.24
C ARG A 82 11.04 2.26 -16.21
N PRO A 83 11.60 1.21 -15.58
CA PRO A 83 13.03 0.94 -15.63
C PRO A 83 13.54 0.68 -17.04
N GLU A 84 14.75 1.15 -17.34
CA GLU A 84 15.43 0.86 -18.61
C GLU A 84 15.89 -0.60 -18.70
N ARG A 85 16.25 -1.19 -17.55
CA ARG A 85 16.75 -2.56 -17.43
C ARG A 85 15.74 -3.39 -16.66
N SER A 86 15.47 -4.60 -17.13
CA SER A 86 14.56 -5.54 -16.47
C SER A 86 15.36 -6.52 -15.61
N VAL A 87 14.99 -6.60 -14.33
CA VAL A 87 15.46 -7.60 -13.38
C VAL A 87 14.92 -8.98 -13.77
N TYR A 88 13.66 -9.07 -14.20
CA TYR A 88 13.08 -10.32 -14.70
C TYR A 88 13.94 -10.93 -15.82
N LYS A 89 14.23 -10.16 -16.88
CA LYS A 89 15.06 -10.64 -18.00
C LYS A 89 16.49 -10.99 -17.60
N ALA A 90 17.06 -10.29 -16.61
CA ALA A 90 18.39 -10.58 -16.10
C ALA A 90 18.45 -11.85 -15.22
N THR A 91 17.30 -12.29 -14.70
CA THR A 91 17.18 -13.45 -13.79
C THR A 91 16.90 -14.75 -14.55
N LEU A 92 16.35 -14.66 -15.77
CA LEU A 92 16.10 -15.81 -16.64
C LEU A 92 17.39 -16.57 -17.00
N GLY A 93 17.33 -17.90 -17.02
CA GLY A 93 18.40 -18.77 -17.49
C GLY A 93 19.11 -19.61 -16.42
N GLY A 94 18.63 -19.57 -15.17
CA GLY A 94 19.03 -20.51 -14.11
C GLY A 94 18.20 -21.80 -14.18
N VAL A 95 18.81 -22.97 -13.94
CA VAL A 95 18.06 -24.23 -13.88
C VAL A 95 17.03 -24.17 -12.75
N GLY A 96 15.74 -24.18 -13.07
CA GLY A 96 14.64 -24.19 -12.11
C GLY A 96 14.23 -22.84 -11.51
N ILE A 97 14.93 -21.74 -11.83
CA ILE A 97 14.55 -20.40 -11.33
C ILE A 97 13.32 -19.85 -12.05
N ASP A 98 13.13 -20.23 -13.32
CA ASP A 98 12.06 -19.71 -14.16
C ASP A 98 10.67 -20.06 -13.59
N GLU A 99 10.47 -21.29 -13.11
CA GLU A 99 9.19 -21.71 -12.50
C GLU A 99 8.88 -20.92 -11.21
N ILE A 100 9.90 -20.69 -10.38
CA ILE A 100 9.76 -19.88 -9.17
C ILE A 100 9.37 -18.45 -9.54
N LEU A 101 10.03 -17.89 -10.55
CA LEU A 101 9.78 -16.53 -11.02
C LEU A 101 8.36 -16.37 -11.56
N GLU A 102 7.90 -17.29 -12.41
CA GLU A 102 6.55 -17.28 -12.97
C GLU A 102 5.46 -17.41 -11.89
N ASN A 103 5.72 -18.15 -10.82
CA ASN A 103 4.78 -18.24 -9.69
C ASN A 103 4.60 -16.89 -8.98
N TRP A 104 5.68 -16.12 -8.81
CA TRP A 104 5.60 -14.77 -8.24
C TRP A 104 4.90 -13.78 -9.18
N VAL A 105 5.18 -13.87 -10.49
CA VAL A 105 4.50 -13.06 -11.52
C VAL A 105 3.00 -13.35 -11.51
N THR A 106 2.62 -14.62 -11.50
CA THR A 106 1.21 -15.07 -11.45
C THR A 106 0.53 -14.52 -10.20
N LEU A 107 1.16 -14.66 -9.03
CA LEU A 107 0.65 -14.11 -7.77
C LEU A 107 0.39 -12.60 -7.85
N ALA A 108 1.30 -11.83 -8.44
CA ALA A 108 1.12 -10.39 -8.59
C ALA A 108 -0.03 -10.04 -9.55
N LEU A 109 -0.24 -10.83 -10.60
CA LEU A 109 -1.24 -10.57 -11.65
C LEU A 109 -2.66 -11.08 -11.32
N ASP A 110 -2.78 -12.16 -10.54
CA ASP A 110 -4.06 -12.80 -10.21
C ASP A 110 -4.95 -11.95 -9.29
N HIS A 111 -4.34 -11.00 -8.57
CA HIS A 111 -5.05 -10.11 -7.66
C HIS A 111 -5.43 -8.78 -8.35
N PRO A 112 -6.70 -8.34 -8.27
CA PRO A 112 -7.20 -7.15 -8.97
C PRO A 112 -6.79 -5.83 -8.29
N SER A 113 -6.45 -5.85 -7.01
CA SER A 113 -6.18 -4.66 -6.21
C SER A 113 -4.92 -4.81 -5.35
N TRP A 114 -4.35 -3.67 -4.93
CA TRP A 114 -3.09 -3.66 -4.18
C TRP A 114 -3.21 -4.18 -2.75
N ASP A 115 -4.37 -4.10 -2.12
CA ASP A 115 -4.62 -4.71 -0.81
C ASP A 115 -4.50 -6.24 -0.88
N GLU A 116 -5.11 -6.86 -1.89
CA GLU A 116 -4.99 -8.31 -2.11
C GLU A 116 -3.59 -8.72 -2.59
N ARG A 117 -3.01 -7.98 -3.55
CA ARG A 117 -1.63 -8.24 -4.03
C ARG A 117 -0.63 -8.17 -2.89
N ALA A 118 -0.74 -7.17 -2.02
CA ALA A 118 0.19 -6.99 -0.93
C ALA A 118 0.08 -8.10 0.11
N GLU A 119 -1.15 -8.55 0.43
CA GLU A 119 -1.34 -9.72 1.29
C GLU A 119 -0.67 -10.97 0.69
N GLY A 120 -0.93 -11.27 -0.58
CA GLY A 120 -0.34 -12.42 -1.25
C GLY A 120 1.20 -12.36 -1.28
N LEU A 121 1.77 -11.24 -1.74
CA LEU A 121 3.21 -11.06 -1.83
C LEU A 121 3.89 -11.10 -0.45
N LEU A 122 3.31 -10.46 0.57
CA LEU A 122 3.87 -10.48 1.92
C LEU A 122 3.85 -11.88 2.55
N ASN A 123 2.81 -12.68 2.30
CA ASN A 123 2.75 -14.06 2.76
C ASN A 123 3.87 -14.91 2.14
N VAL A 124 4.16 -14.73 0.85
CA VAL A 124 5.27 -15.44 0.20
C VAL A 124 6.63 -14.93 0.70
N ILE A 125 6.78 -13.62 0.93
CA ILE A 125 7.98 -13.05 1.57
C ILE A 125 8.20 -13.68 2.95
N GLU A 126 7.18 -13.74 3.79
CA GLU A 126 7.25 -14.35 5.13
C GLU A 126 7.67 -15.82 5.07
N GLY A 127 7.09 -16.59 4.14
CA GLY A 127 7.46 -17.98 3.93
C GLY A 127 8.93 -18.15 3.54
N ASN A 128 9.42 -17.35 2.60
CA ASN A 128 10.82 -17.39 2.18
C ASN A 128 11.77 -16.94 3.30
N LEU A 129 11.44 -15.87 4.04
CA LEU A 129 12.24 -15.45 5.19
C LEU A 129 12.30 -16.55 6.25
N THR A 130 11.18 -17.22 6.52
CA THR A 130 11.11 -18.31 7.49
C THR A 130 11.98 -19.49 7.07
N TRP A 131 11.87 -19.94 5.82
CA TRP A 131 12.70 -21.05 5.31
C TRP A 131 14.18 -20.69 5.20
N SER A 132 14.50 -19.42 4.92
CA SER A 132 15.88 -18.97 4.79
C SER A 132 16.69 -19.05 6.09
N LYS A 133 16.03 -19.15 7.25
CA LYS A 133 16.67 -19.31 8.56
C LYS A 133 17.43 -20.62 8.69
N ASP A 134 17.07 -21.63 7.91
CA ASP A 134 17.74 -22.93 7.86
C ASP A 134 18.83 -23.01 6.78
N TRP A 135 19.04 -21.94 6.01
CA TRP A 135 20.03 -21.92 4.94
C TRP A 135 21.40 -21.50 5.46
N ASP A 136 22.47 -22.06 4.88
CA ASP A 136 23.85 -21.62 5.12
C ASP A 136 24.18 -20.37 4.27
N ALA A 137 23.43 -19.29 4.49
CA ALA A 137 23.56 -18.03 3.77
C ALA A 137 23.32 -16.82 4.70
N PRO A 138 24.04 -15.70 4.50
CA PRO A 138 23.78 -14.48 5.24
C PRO A 138 22.35 -13.93 4.98
N PRO A 139 21.66 -13.39 6.00
CA PRO A 139 20.30 -12.84 5.84
C PRO A 139 20.18 -11.79 4.74
N GLU A 140 21.22 -10.97 4.54
CA GLU A 140 21.28 -9.94 3.50
C GLU A 140 21.24 -10.54 2.09
N VAL A 141 21.87 -11.71 1.90
CA VAL A 141 21.84 -12.42 0.61
C VAL A 141 20.44 -12.97 0.35
N CYS A 142 19.80 -13.54 1.37
CA CYS A 142 18.42 -14.03 1.28
C CYS A 142 17.44 -12.88 0.98
N ALA A 143 17.57 -11.77 1.70
CA ALA A 143 16.77 -10.56 1.49
C ALA A 143 16.92 -10.00 0.07
N LEU A 144 18.15 -9.92 -0.44
CA LEU A 144 18.42 -9.49 -1.81
C LEU A 144 17.78 -10.45 -2.84
N GLY A 145 17.85 -11.75 -2.61
CA GLY A 145 17.17 -12.75 -3.46
C GLY A 145 15.66 -12.55 -3.49
N ILE A 146 15.03 -12.31 -2.34
CA ILE A 146 13.60 -12.00 -2.25
C ILE A 146 13.27 -10.70 -2.97
N ALA A 147 14.09 -9.66 -2.82
CA ALA A 147 13.91 -8.39 -3.53
C ALA A 147 14.04 -8.55 -5.05
N HIS A 148 14.91 -9.43 -5.54
CA HIS A 148 14.99 -9.80 -6.96
C HIS A 148 13.69 -10.42 -7.48
N LEU A 149 13.15 -11.41 -6.76
CA LEU A 149 11.89 -12.06 -7.12
C LEU A 149 10.71 -11.08 -7.09
N LEU A 150 10.60 -10.28 -6.02
CA LEU A 150 9.58 -9.24 -5.89
C LEU A 150 9.66 -8.22 -7.03
N THR A 151 10.87 -7.73 -7.33
CA THR A 151 11.07 -6.73 -8.39
C THR A 151 10.68 -7.30 -9.76
N ALA A 152 11.10 -8.52 -10.06
CA ALA A 152 10.77 -9.18 -11.31
C ALA A 152 9.27 -9.47 -11.46
N ALA A 153 8.58 -9.80 -10.36
CA ALA A 153 7.13 -9.96 -10.36
C ALA A 153 6.42 -8.65 -10.68
N ILE A 154 6.77 -7.58 -9.95
CA ILE A 154 6.12 -6.27 -10.06
C ILE A 154 6.41 -5.59 -11.42
N GLU A 155 7.50 -5.94 -12.12
CA GLU A 155 7.76 -5.50 -13.51
C GLU A 155 6.62 -5.77 -14.49
N HIS A 156 5.80 -6.79 -14.23
CA HIS A 156 4.67 -7.17 -15.08
C HIS A 156 3.41 -6.34 -14.84
N LEU A 157 3.34 -5.63 -13.72
CA LEU A 157 2.21 -4.76 -13.43
C LEU A 157 2.25 -3.52 -14.34
N THR A 158 1.09 -2.90 -14.56
CA THR A 158 0.91 -1.81 -15.55
C THR A 158 0.63 -0.44 -14.95
N GLU A 159 0.80 -0.29 -13.64
CA GLU A 159 0.53 0.98 -12.98
C GLU A 159 1.47 2.08 -13.45
N GLU A 160 0.90 3.25 -13.71
CA GLU A 160 1.64 4.45 -14.07
C GLU A 160 1.93 5.34 -12.86
N HIS A 161 1.29 5.06 -11.72
CA HIS A 161 1.39 5.86 -10.50
C HIS A 161 1.29 4.99 -9.25
N ILE A 162 1.92 5.43 -8.18
CA ILE A 162 1.63 4.99 -6.81
C ILE A 162 0.53 5.90 -6.26
N ASP A 163 -0.59 5.30 -5.84
CA ASP A 163 -1.72 6.00 -5.25
C ASP A 163 -2.26 5.34 -3.97
N CYS A 164 -1.61 4.28 -3.47
CA CYS A 164 -1.92 3.65 -2.19
C CYS A 164 -0.67 3.20 -1.43
N LEU A 165 -0.87 2.94 -0.14
CA LEU A 165 0.17 2.60 0.83
C LEU A 165 0.80 1.25 0.53
N GLU A 166 0.00 0.24 0.22
CA GLU A 166 0.46 -1.10 -0.13
C GLU A 166 1.42 -1.10 -1.31
N ALA A 167 1.03 -0.40 -2.40
CA ALA A 167 1.87 -0.24 -3.57
C ALA A 167 3.18 0.44 -3.17
N ALA A 168 3.10 1.58 -2.47
CA ALA A 168 4.27 2.34 -2.05
C ALA A 168 5.22 1.49 -1.20
N ALA A 169 4.70 0.75 -0.23
CA ALA A 169 5.49 -0.12 0.63
C ALA A 169 6.23 -1.18 -0.18
N LEU A 170 5.55 -1.91 -1.08
CA LEU A 170 6.20 -2.96 -1.86
C LEU A 170 7.16 -2.42 -2.92
N TYR A 171 6.85 -1.29 -3.57
CA TYR A 171 7.79 -0.62 -4.48
C TYR A 171 9.06 -0.15 -3.75
N ALA A 172 8.98 0.21 -2.46
CA ALA A 172 10.15 0.58 -1.64
C ALA A 172 11.14 -0.58 -1.42
N LEU A 173 10.68 -1.83 -1.57
CA LEU A 173 11.52 -3.03 -1.41
C LEU A 173 12.11 -3.53 -2.74
N THR A 174 11.85 -2.83 -3.84
CA THR A 174 12.33 -3.23 -5.17
C THR A 174 13.77 -2.78 -5.42
N LEU A 175 14.38 -3.31 -6.48
CA LEU A 175 15.77 -3.02 -6.85
C LEU A 175 15.91 -1.84 -7.82
N HIS A 176 14.80 -1.22 -8.23
CA HIS A 176 14.80 -0.10 -9.16
C HIS A 176 14.84 1.22 -8.40
N PRO A 177 15.95 1.99 -8.45
CA PRO A 177 16.08 3.21 -7.66
C PRO A 177 14.96 4.22 -7.89
N GLN A 178 14.48 4.34 -9.13
CA GLN A 178 13.37 5.22 -9.48
C GLN A 178 12.03 4.81 -8.84
N TRP A 179 11.80 3.51 -8.64
CA TRP A 179 10.61 3.02 -7.95
C TRP A 179 10.73 3.19 -6.44
N VAL A 180 11.90 2.89 -5.88
CA VAL A 180 12.20 3.13 -4.47
C VAL A 180 12.01 4.61 -4.13
N ASN A 181 12.54 5.52 -4.96
CA ASN A 181 12.37 6.96 -4.76
C ASN A 181 10.90 7.40 -4.81
N ALA A 182 10.14 6.92 -5.81
CA ALA A 182 8.71 7.23 -5.93
C ALA A 182 7.91 6.71 -4.71
N ALA A 183 8.24 5.52 -4.25
CA ALA A 183 7.66 4.91 -3.06
C ALA A 183 7.95 5.71 -1.80
N VAL A 184 9.22 6.07 -1.56
CA VAL A 184 9.62 6.88 -0.41
C VAL A 184 8.95 8.26 -0.45
N GLU A 185 8.84 8.89 -1.63
CA GLU A 185 8.10 10.14 -1.80
C GLU A 185 6.64 9.99 -1.38
N TRP A 186 5.97 8.92 -1.80
CA TRP A 186 4.58 8.65 -1.44
C TRP A 186 4.41 8.36 0.06
N LEU A 187 5.33 7.58 0.66
CA LEU A 187 5.27 7.16 2.07
C LEU A 187 5.65 8.29 3.05
N SER A 188 6.51 9.22 2.64
CA SER A 188 7.09 10.25 3.51
C SER A 188 6.05 11.04 4.33
N PRO A 189 4.92 11.52 3.75
CA PRO A 189 3.89 12.23 4.51
C PRO A 189 3.18 11.38 5.56
N PHE A 190 3.27 10.05 5.47
CA PHE A 190 2.53 9.09 6.28
C PHE A 190 3.43 8.27 7.21
N SER A 191 4.73 8.54 7.22
CA SER A 191 5.77 7.79 7.95
C SER A 191 5.49 7.65 9.45
N GLU A 192 4.92 8.68 10.08
CA GLU A 192 4.57 8.70 11.52
C GLU A 192 3.08 8.41 11.78
N THR A 193 2.32 8.01 10.75
CA THR A 193 0.85 7.83 10.84
C THR A 193 0.43 6.50 10.24
N TRP A 194 -0.27 6.51 9.10
CA TRP A 194 -0.80 5.33 8.45
C TRP A 194 0.27 4.29 8.13
N PHE A 195 1.45 4.74 7.67
CA PHE A 195 2.53 3.80 7.37
C PHE A 195 3.11 3.18 8.64
N ALA A 196 3.31 3.96 9.71
CA ALA A 196 3.77 3.44 10.99
C ALA A 196 2.83 2.35 11.55
N ASP A 197 1.52 2.58 11.49
CA ASP A 197 0.53 1.59 11.93
C ASP A 197 0.57 0.35 11.02
N TRP A 198 0.62 0.55 9.70
CA TRP A 198 0.60 -0.54 8.72
C TRP A 198 1.83 -1.47 8.83
N ILE A 199 3.04 -0.92 9.03
CA ILE A 199 4.26 -1.72 9.22
C ILE A 199 4.30 -2.43 10.57
N ALA A 200 3.65 -1.88 11.61
CA ALA A 200 3.62 -2.51 12.92
C ALA A 200 2.93 -3.87 12.87
N ASP A 201 1.91 -3.99 12.03
CA ASP A 201 1.13 -5.22 11.81
C ASP A 201 1.80 -6.19 10.80
N ARG A 202 2.94 -5.82 10.20
CA ARG A 202 3.59 -6.58 9.11
C ARG A 202 5.06 -6.85 9.42
N PRO A 203 5.37 -7.81 10.31
CA PRO A 203 6.74 -8.09 10.72
C PRO A 203 7.64 -8.55 9.57
N ALA A 204 7.12 -9.34 8.63
CA ALA A 204 7.88 -9.82 7.46
C ALA A 204 8.37 -8.67 6.56
N TYR A 205 7.53 -7.65 6.35
CA TYR A 205 7.92 -6.43 5.65
C TYR A 205 9.12 -5.76 6.33
N ARG A 206 9.06 -5.56 7.65
CA ARG A 206 10.13 -4.90 8.41
C ARG A 206 11.42 -5.71 8.43
N GLU A 207 11.30 -7.03 8.60
CA GLU A 207 12.45 -7.95 8.59
C GLU A 207 13.16 -7.88 7.25
N LEU A 208 12.43 -7.93 6.13
CA LEU A 208 13.02 -7.77 4.81
C LEU A 208 13.66 -6.38 4.63
N ALA A 209 12.93 -5.31 4.97
CA ALA A 209 13.39 -3.93 4.82
C ALA A 209 14.68 -3.63 5.60
N GLN A 210 14.90 -4.28 6.74
CA GLN A 210 16.10 -4.09 7.56
C GLN A 210 17.39 -4.51 6.85
N PHE A 211 17.31 -5.46 5.92
CA PHE A 211 18.46 -6.02 5.23
C PHE A 211 18.68 -5.44 3.83
N LEU A 212 17.75 -4.60 3.35
CA LEU A 212 17.88 -3.92 2.07
C LEU A 212 18.51 -2.53 2.26
N PRO A 213 19.35 -2.07 1.31
CA PRO A 213 19.86 -0.70 1.35
C PRO A 213 18.71 0.28 1.17
N GLY A 214 18.58 1.21 2.12
CA GLY A 214 17.62 2.32 2.08
C GLY A 214 18.07 3.53 1.27
#